data_AF-A0A8J6NFZ9-F1
#
_entry.id   AF-A0A8J6NFZ9-F1
#
_cell.length_a   1.000
_cell.length_b   1.000
_cell.length_c   1.000
_cell.angle_alpha   90.00
_cell.angle_beta   90.00
_cell.angle_gamma   90.00
#
_symmetry.space_group_name_H-M   'P 1'
#
loop_
_entity.id
_entity.type
_entity.pdbx_description
1 polymer ?
#
loop_
_entity_poly.entity_id
_entity_poly.type
_entity_poly.pdbx_seq_one_letter_code
_entity_poly.pdbx_strand_id
1 'polypeptide(L)'
;MNFEEKIDQEIEVEKENPGQSEIWDLFENSKTDEKLLIFSKMQESDVLDAEYAFEFLTTLKSDFDLTTKEGRANYALLLNKLQDEKLDIYEHDSHYYNQDLITFAILDERWDNIPGLLSPFTSGKHLDEFDTVISQLKYHGCTKIILEAMETAYPGIQASSEYIYGADEEFAGELSEIMLIDYLESSDHPRPDDPTFLDKAGSLVEWKKGWLDWFIPRITQTKSTEWTLDDFLEDINSEEWREKFRNLLLEFVATEWEKGIPLSRCILGWHQLFEIFYTQFEKLGKNKKSDQKSKKSFLARCIIPNAKKMDETLGGHFSIMGGKPYEISAGLELLPIFLGFMEALGIIQHTQKQNALGEIRKRIITNIPNVLSNYGGDPILLENLEKAWLKK
;
A
#
# COMPACT_ATOMS: atom_id res chain seq x y z
N MET A 1 1.02 50.25 -5.29
CA MET A 1 1.64 49.12 -5.96
C MET A 1 0.54 48.12 -6.25
N ASN A 2 0.35 47.74 -7.50
CA ASN A 2 -0.56 46.65 -7.84
C ASN A 2 0.07 45.30 -7.42
N PHE A 3 -0.71 44.21 -7.45
CA PHE A 3 -0.22 42.92 -6.96
C PHE A 3 0.95 42.37 -7.79
N GLU A 4 0.91 42.51 -9.12
CA GLU A 4 2.00 42.09 -10.01
C GLU A 4 3.29 42.88 -9.76
N GLU A 5 3.21 44.20 -9.57
CA GLU A 5 4.36 45.04 -9.21
C GLU A 5 4.96 44.62 -7.87
N LYS A 6 4.13 44.17 -6.92
CA LYS A 6 4.62 43.63 -5.64
C LYS A 6 5.39 42.34 -5.87
N ILE A 7 4.86 41.42 -6.67
CA ILE A 7 5.54 40.16 -7.01
C ILE A 7 6.89 40.46 -7.65
N ASP A 8 6.92 41.32 -8.67
CA ASP A 8 8.15 41.66 -9.38
C ASP A 8 9.20 42.28 -8.44
N GLN A 9 8.77 43.12 -7.49
CA GLN A 9 9.66 43.67 -6.46
C GLN A 9 10.25 42.57 -5.56
N GLU A 10 9.41 41.66 -5.05
CA GLU A 10 9.87 40.59 -4.15
C GLU A 10 10.78 39.58 -4.88
N ILE A 11 10.52 39.28 -6.16
CA ILE A 11 11.40 38.43 -6.99
C ILE A 11 12.78 39.07 -7.17
N GLU A 12 12.86 40.38 -7.43
CA GLU A 12 14.15 41.07 -7.52
C GLU A 12 14.89 41.09 -6.17
N VAL A 13 14.16 41.26 -5.05
CA VAL A 13 14.75 41.14 -3.71
C VAL A 13 15.32 39.74 -3.48
N GLU A 14 14.58 38.69 -3.84
CA GLU A 14 15.02 37.30 -3.68
C GLU A 14 16.24 36.99 -4.54
N LYS A 15 16.28 37.55 -5.76
CA LYS A 15 17.44 37.43 -6.66
C LYS A 15 18.69 38.10 -6.11
N GLU A 16 18.55 39.29 -5.51
CA GLU A 16 19.67 40.04 -4.94
C GLU A 16 20.11 39.49 -3.57
N ASN A 17 19.15 39.01 -2.78
CA ASN A 17 19.35 38.56 -1.40
C ASN A 17 18.49 37.31 -1.12
N PRO A 18 18.91 36.11 -1.55
CA PRO A 18 18.14 34.88 -1.35
C PRO A 18 17.77 34.65 0.12
N GLY A 19 16.52 34.27 0.36
CA GLY A 19 15.92 34.05 1.67
C GLY A 19 15.57 35.32 2.46
N GLN A 20 15.70 36.51 1.85
CA GLN A 20 15.29 37.79 2.48
C GLN A 20 14.04 38.41 1.86
N SER A 21 13.49 37.86 0.77
CA SER A 21 12.23 38.36 0.22
C SER A 21 11.04 37.95 1.07
N GLU A 22 9.95 38.71 0.97
CA GLU A 22 8.65 38.34 1.53
C GLU A 22 7.82 37.52 0.52
N ILE A 23 8.44 36.93 -0.52
CA ILE A 23 7.69 36.23 -1.58
C ILE A 23 6.93 35.02 -1.05
N TRP A 24 7.51 34.30 -0.09
CA TRP A 24 6.86 33.16 0.55
C TRP A 24 5.66 33.59 1.39
N ASP A 25 5.83 34.62 2.24
CA ASP A 25 4.74 35.19 3.02
C ASP A 25 3.63 35.74 2.12
N LEU A 26 3.99 36.35 0.99
CA LEU A 26 3.03 36.82 0.00
C LEU A 26 2.27 35.64 -0.60
N PHE A 27 2.95 34.55 -0.94
CA PHE A 27 2.36 33.35 -1.51
C PHE A 27 1.41 32.63 -0.53
N GLU A 28 1.83 32.35 0.70
CA GLU A 28 1.00 31.65 1.69
C GLU A 28 -0.32 32.39 1.97
N ASN A 29 -0.27 33.73 2.01
CA ASN A 29 -1.42 34.58 2.32
C ASN A 29 -2.30 34.92 1.09
N SER A 30 -1.92 34.46 -0.10
CA SER A 30 -2.63 34.73 -1.35
C SER A 30 -3.72 33.71 -1.66
N LYS A 31 -4.69 34.09 -2.50
CA LYS A 31 -5.67 33.14 -3.06
C LYS A 31 -5.02 32.25 -4.12
N THR A 32 -5.69 31.15 -4.49
CA THR A 32 -5.19 30.20 -5.49
C THR A 32 -4.74 30.85 -6.80
N ASP A 33 -5.55 31.73 -7.40
CA ASP A 33 -5.18 32.42 -8.66
C ASP A 33 -3.93 33.29 -8.51
N GLU A 34 -3.79 33.95 -7.35
CA GLU A 34 -2.65 34.79 -7.00
C GLU A 34 -1.38 33.96 -6.73
N LYS A 35 -1.51 32.81 -6.05
CA LYS A 35 -0.45 31.82 -5.85
C LYS A 35 0.07 31.25 -7.17
N LEU A 36 -0.84 30.92 -8.09
CA LEU A 36 -0.50 30.44 -9.43
C LEU A 36 0.28 31.49 -10.23
N LEU A 37 -0.10 32.77 -10.11
CA LEU A 37 0.62 33.88 -10.72
C LEU A 37 2.03 34.03 -10.14
N ILE A 38 2.16 33.99 -8.80
CA ILE A 38 3.46 34.02 -8.13
C ILE A 38 4.36 32.87 -8.61
N PHE A 39 3.84 31.64 -8.61
CA PHE A 39 4.58 30.46 -9.05
C PHE A 39 5.04 30.59 -10.52
N SER A 40 4.16 31.04 -11.43
CA SER A 40 4.55 31.27 -12.83
C SER A 40 5.63 32.33 -12.97
N LYS A 41 5.52 33.46 -12.24
CA LYS A 41 6.55 34.51 -12.27
C LYS A 41 7.88 34.04 -11.71
N MET A 42 7.86 33.26 -10.62
CA MET A 42 9.05 32.65 -10.05
C MET A 42 9.71 31.69 -11.05
N GLN A 43 8.93 30.85 -11.74
CA GLN A 43 9.44 29.93 -12.77
C GLN A 43 10.01 30.66 -13.99
N GLU A 44 9.39 31.77 -14.41
CA GLU A 44 9.88 32.64 -15.50
C GLU A 44 11.16 33.39 -15.11
N SER A 45 11.37 33.59 -13.81
CA SER A 45 12.62 34.11 -13.26
C SER A 45 13.66 32.99 -13.06
N ASP A 46 14.94 33.36 -12.96
CA ASP A 46 16.01 32.41 -12.62
C ASP A 46 16.20 32.24 -11.10
N VAL A 47 15.14 32.48 -10.32
CA VAL A 47 15.16 32.50 -8.86
C VAL A 47 14.51 31.25 -8.26
N LEU A 48 13.61 30.59 -9.00
CA LEU A 48 13.02 29.33 -8.55
C LEU A 48 14.11 28.25 -8.48
N ASP A 49 14.32 27.68 -7.30
CA ASP A 49 15.12 26.47 -7.09
C ASP A 49 14.23 25.26 -6.74
N ALA A 50 14.84 24.11 -6.49
CA ALA A 50 14.13 22.87 -6.17
C ALA A 50 13.34 22.94 -4.85
N GLU A 51 13.91 23.56 -3.82
CA GLU A 51 13.26 23.70 -2.51
C GLU A 51 12.02 24.57 -2.62
N TYR A 52 12.12 25.75 -3.25
CA TYR A 52 10.97 26.61 -3.52
C TYR A 52 9.92 25.94 -4.42
N ALA A 53 10.35 25.23 -5.46
CA ALA A 53 9.42 24.53 -6.35
C ALA A 53 8.62 23.47 -5.58
N PHE A 54 9.29 22.67 -4.74
CA PHE A 54 8.65 21.67 -3.90
C PHE A 54 7.67 22.28 -2.90
N GLU A 55 8.06 23.34 -2.19
CA GLU A 55 7.21 24.01 -1.20
C GLU A 55 5.97 24.68 -1.85
N PHE A 56 6.16 25.39 -2.96
CA PHE A 56 5.05 25.99 -3.71
C PHE A 56 4.09 24.94 -4.25
N LEU A 57 4.60 23.87 -4.87
CA LEU A 57 3.76 22.82 -5.43
C LEU A 57 3.03 22.03 -4.34
N THR A 58 3.65 21.76 -3.20
CA THR A 58 3.00 21.09 -2.06
C THR A 58 1.89 21.95 -1.47
N THR A 59 2.10 23.26 -1.39
CA THR A 59 1.06 24.20 -0.91
C THR A 59 -0.08 24.31 -1.91
N LEU A 60 0.23 24.51 -3.21
CA LEU A 60 -0.77 24.60 -4.28
C LEU A 60 -1.60 23.32 -4.40
N LYS A 61 -0.99 22.15 -4.20
CA LYS A 61 -1.70 20.86 -4.17
C LYS A 61 -2.90 20.88 -3.22
N SER A 62 -2.75 21.51 -2.05
CA SER A 62 -3.81 21.61 -1.04
C SER A 62 -4.93 22.58 -1.43
N ASP A 63 -4.69 23.48 -2.38
CA ASP A 63 -5.69 24.41 -2.92
C ASP A 63 -6.55 23.78 -4.03
N PHE A 64 -6.12 22.64 -4.60
CA PHE A 64 -6.88 21.91 -5.62
C PHE A 64 -7.79 20.84 -5.01
N ASP A 65 -8.99 20.66 -5.57
CA ASP A 65 -9.85 19.52 -5.25
C ASP A 65 -9.40 18.28 -6.04
N LEU A 66 -8.41 17.57 -5.50
CA LEU A 66 -7.84 16.36 -6.11
C LEU A 66 -8.81 15.16 -6.14
N THR A 67 -9.98 15.27 -5.49
CA THR A 67 -11.04 14.25 -5.63
C THR A 67 -11.71 14.34 -7.00
N THR A 68 -11.67 15.52 -7.65
CA THR A 68 -12.21 15.75 -8.99
C THR A 68 -11.16 15.55 -10.08
N LYS A 69 -11.61 15.12 -11.26
CA LYS A 69 -10.75 15.01 -12.44
C LYS A 69 -10.15 16.36 -12.87
N GLU A 70 -10.91 17.43 -12.72
CA GLU A 70 -10.46 18.79 -13.06
C GLU A 70 -9.35 19.27 -12.13
N GLY A 71 -9.51 19.11 -10.81
CA GLY A 71 -8.46 19.46 -9.84
C GLY A 71 -7.15 18.71 -10.07
N ARG A 72 -7.23 17.38 -10.31
CA ARG A 72 -6.05 16.57 -10.67
C ARG A 72 -5.39 17.02 -11.97
N ALA A 73 -6.19 17.31 -13.00
CA ALA A 73 -5.67 17.78 -14.28
C ALA A 73 -4.96 19.14 -14.14
N ASN A 74 -5.54 20.06 -13.36
CA ASN A 74 -4.95 21.38 -13.13
C ASN A 74 -3.62 21.28 -12.37
N TYR A 75 -3.53 20.42 -11.34
CA TYR A 75 -2.26 20.21 -10.65
C TYR A 75 -1.21 19.52 -11.54
N ALA A 76 -1.60 18.50 -12.30
CA ALA A 76 -0.71 17.82 -13.24
C ALA A 76 -0.16 18.77 -14.32
N LEU A 77 -0.93 19.78 -14.76
CA LEU A 77 -0.44 20.81 -15.69
C LEU A 77 0.71 21.62 -15.10
N LEU A 78 0.70 21.91 -13.79
CA LEU A 78 1.81 22.62 -13.13
C LEU A 78 3.08 21.76 -13.12
N LEU A 79 2.94 20.49 -12.77
CA LEU A 79 4.05 19.54 -12.75
C LEU A 79 4.66 19.35 -14.15
N ASN A 80 3.81 19.19 -15.18
CA ASN A 80 4.27 19.07 -16.56
C ASN A 80 4.97 20.35 -17.04
N LYS A 81 4.44 21.53 -16.68
CA LYS A 81 5.09 22.80 -17.02
C LYS A 81 6.48 22.90 -16.37
N LEU A 82 6.62 22.50 -15.10
CA LEU A 82 7.91 22.47 -14.42
C LEU A 82 8.88 21.49 -15.11
N GLN A 83 8.40 20.30 -15.47
CA GLN A 83 9.18 19.30 -16.21
C GLN A 83 9.66 19.81 -17.57
N ASP A 84 8.78 20.48 -18.34
CA ASP A 84 9.06 20.95 -19.69
C ASP A 84 10.02 22.16 -19.70
N GLU A 85 9.89 23.08 -18.73
CA GLU A 85 10.61 24.36 -18.74
C GLU A 85 11.85 24.37 -17.82
N LYS A 86 11.87 23.56 -16.76
CA LYS A 86 12.91 23.55 -15.72
C LYS A 86 13.21 22.11 -15.27
N LEU A 87 13.62 21.26 -16.22
CA LEU A 87 13.85 19.82 -15.98
C LEU A 87 14.74 19.53 -14.77
N ASP A 88 15.86 20.24 -14.60
CA ASP A 88 16.79 20.03 -13.47
C ASP A 88 16.12 20.25 -12.10
N ILE A 89 15.18 21.22 -12.01
CA ILE A 89 14.40 21.50 -10.80
C ILE A 89 13.38 20.37 -10.57
N TYR A 90 12.69 19.95 -11.63
CA TYR A 90 11.73 18.86 -11.56
C TYR A 90 12.40 17.54 -11.12
N GLU A 91 13.57 17.21 -11.69
CA GLU A 91 14.27 15.96 -11.42
C GLU A 91 14.67 15.80 -9.95
N HIS A 92 14.99 16.91 -9.26
CA HIS A 92 15.39 16.93 -7.85
C HIS A 92 14.36 16.23 -6.94
N ASP A 93 13.09 16.60 -7.04
CA ASP A 93 11.99 16.05 -6.23
C ASP A 93 10.98 15.22 -7.06
N SER A 94 11.43 14.72 -8.21
CA SER A 94 10.59 14.00 -9.17
C SER A 94 9.86 12.79 -8.58
N HIS A 95 10.43 12.12 -7.58
CA HIS A 95 9.81 10.99 -6.89
C HIS A 95 8.50 11.36 -6.19
N TYR A 96 8.45 12.51 -5.50
CA TYR A 96 7.21 13.01 -4.89
C TYR A 96 6.18 13.41 -5.94
N TYR A 97 6.60 14.11 -6.99
CA TYR A 97 5.69 14.54 -8.06
C TYR A 97 5.10 13.34 -8.81
N ASN A 98 5.92 12.32 -9.10
CA ASN A 98 5.46 11.14 -9.82
C ASN A 98 4.58 10.24 -8.97
N GLN A 99 4.76 10.18 -7.65
CA GLN A 99 3.82 9.49 -6.76
C GLN A 99 2.40 10.06 -6.87
N ASP A 100 2.27 11.39 -6.94
CA ASP A 100 0.97 12.05 -7.17
C ASP A 100 0.41 11.76 -8.56
N LEU A 101 1.24 11.87 -9.60
CA LEU A 101 0.82 11.59 -10.97
C LEU A 101 0.40 10.13 -11.16
N ILE A 102 1.04 9.18 -10.48
CA ILE A 102 0.64 7.76 -10.46
C ILE A 102 -0.73 7.62 -9.81
N THR A 103 -0.93 8.24 -8.65
CA THR A 103 -2.25 8.26 -7.99
C THR A 103 -3.33 8.83 -8.93
N PHE A 104 -3.02 9.89 -9.66
CA PHE A 104 -3.97 10.47 -10.61
C PHE A 104 -4.23 9.56 -11.82
N ALA A 105 -3.19 8.89 -12.33
CA ALA A 105 -3.33 7.92 -13.40
C ALA A 105 -4.24 6.76 -12.97
N ILE A 106 -4.09 6.26 -11.75
CA ILE A 106 -4.97 5.23 -11.15
C ILE A 106 -6.41 5.74 -11.07
N LEU A 107 -6.63 6.93 -10.49
CA LEU A 107 -7.98 7.50 -10.32
C LEU A 107 -8.68 7.84 -11.64
N ASP A 108 -7.92 8.06 -12.71
CA ASP A 108 -8.43 8.31 -14.05
C ASP A 108 -8.42 7.06 -14.94
N GLU A 109 -8.05 5.89 -14.41
CA GLU A 109 -7.88 4.62 -15.13
C GLU A 109 -6.92 4.71 -16.34
N ARG A 110 -5.91 5.59 -16.27
CA ARG A 110 -4.86 5.79 -17.29
C ARG A 110 -3.66 4.87 -17.06
N TRP A 111 -3.90 3.56 -17.04
CA TRP A 111 -2.89 2.55 -16.73
C TRP A 111 -1.65 2.62 -17.64
N ASP A 112 -1.85 2.92 -18.92
CA ASP A 112 -0.77 3.03 -19.92
C ASP A 112 0.24 4.16 -19.61
N ASN A 113 -0.13 5.14 -18.76
CA ASN A 113 0.76 6.23 -18.38
C ASN A 113 1.71 5.84 -17.24
N ILE A 114 1.36 4.84 -16.41
CA ILE A 114 2.08 4.52 -15.17
C ILE A 114 3.54 4.08 -15.44
N PRO A 115 3.86 3.25 -16.45
CA PRO A 115 5.25 2.85 -16.70
C PRO A 115 6.21 4.04 -16.88
N GLY A 116 5.78 5.10 -17.57
CA GLY A 116 6.61 6.30 -17.74
C GLY A 116 6.82 7.08 -16.44
N LEU A 117 5.80 7.12 -15.58
CA LEU A 117 5.85 7.79 -14.28
C LEU A 117 6.72 7.03 -13.26
N LEU A 118 7.00 5.75 -13.49
CA LEU A 118 7.86 4.95 -12.61
C LEU A 118 9.36 5.19 -12.84
N SER A 119 9.75 5.84 -13.93
CA SER A 119 11.16 6.06 -14.30
C SER A 119 12.04 6.61 -13.18
N PRO A 120 11.63 7.63 -12.37
CA PRO A 120 12.49 8.18 -11.32
C PRO A 120 12.88 7.16 -10.25
N PHE A 121 11.99 6.22 -9.93
CA PHE A 121 12.20 5.19 -8.91
C PHE A 121 13.15 4.08 -9.39
N THR A 122 13.29 3.89 -10.71
CA THR A 122 14.15 2.84 -11.29
C THR A 122 15.65 3.12 -11.17
N SER A 123 16.04 4.30 -10.69
CA SER A 123 17.44 4.62 -10.44
C SER A 123 18.04 3.87 -9.23
N GLY A 124 17.20 3.25 -8.41
CA GLY A 124 17.63 2.72 -7.11
C GLY A 124 17.98 3.84 -6.15
N LYS A 125 17.20 4.93 -6.18
CA LYS A 125 17.14 6.01 -5.19
C LYS A 125 15.69 6.12 -4.70
N HIS A 126 15.46 6.74 -3.54
CA HIS A 126 14.10 6.95 -3.00
C HIS A 126 13.32 5.65 -2.79
N LEU A 127 13.97 4.68 -2.13
CA LEU A 127 13.42 3.33 -1.94
C LEU A 127 12.13 3.34 -1.13
N ASP A 128 12.02 4.21 -0.13
CA ASP A 128 10.84 4.32 0.74
C ASP A 128 9.60 4.81 -0.04
N GLU A 129 9.78 5.82 -0.91
CA GLU A 129 8.71 6.28 -1.81
C GLU A 129 8.39 5.23 -2.87
N PHE A 130 9.39 4.49 -3.36
CA PHE A 130 9.13 3.40 -4.30
C PHE A 130 8.34 2.26 -3.66
N ASP A 131 8.66 1.85 -2.43
CA ASP A 131 7.90 0.84 -1.67
C ASP A 131 6.44 1.25 -1.53
N THR A 132 6.19 2.53 -1.21
CA THR A 132 4.84 3.08 -1.12
C THR A 132 4.08 2.96 -2.46
N VAL A 133 4.74 3.31 -3.57
CA VAL A 133 4.16 3.19 -4.92
C VAL A 133 3.93 1.73 -5.30
N ILE A 134 4.84 0.81 -4.96
CA ILE A 134 4.69 -0.62 -5.18
C ILE A 134 3.45 -1.13 -4.44
N SER A 135 3.29 -0.81 -3.16
CA SER A 135 2.12 -1.21 -2.37
C SER A 135 0.80 -0.66 -2.94
N GLN A 136 0.80 0.59 -3.41
CA GLN A 136 -0.34 1.17 -4.12
C GLN A 136 -0.68 0.35 -5.38
N LEU A 137 0.30 0.08 -6.22
CA LEU A 137 0.11 -0.66 -7.47
C LEU A 137 -0.28 -2.13 -7.22
N LYS A 138 0.25 -2.78 -6.17
CA LYS A 138 -0.16 -4.11 -5.72
C LYS A 138 -1.64 -4.12 -5.37
N TYR A 139 -2.12 -3.11 -4.65
CA TYR A 139 -3.53 -2.99 -4.29
C TYR A 139 -4.45 -2.89 -5.52
N HIS A 140 -3.99 -2.22 -6.57
CA HIS A 140 -4.74 -2.05 -7.83
C HIS A 140 -4.51 -3.14 -8.88
N GLY A 141 -3.74 -4.18 -8.57
CA GLY A 141 -3.54 -5.31 -9.50
C GLY A 141 -2.59 -5.04 -10.67
N CYS A 142 -1.67 -4.09 -10.51
CA CYS A 142 -0.73 -3.70 -11.58
C CYS A 142 0.54 -4.57 -11.61
N THR A 143 0.43 -5.88 -11.38
CA THR A 143 1.56 -6.82 -11.17
C THR A 143 2.66 -6.67 -12.23
N LYS A 144 2.32 -6.66 -13.52
CA LYS A 144 3.31 -6.58 -14.61
C LYS A 144 4.08 -5.26 -14.63
N ILE A 145 3.38 -4.15 -14.41
CA ILE A 145 3.98 -2.81 -14.37
C ILE A 145 4.98 -2.72 -13.22
N ILE A 146 4.61 -3.27 -12.05
CA ILE A 146 5.48 -3.35 -10.88
C ILE A 146 6.71 -4.20 -11.18
N LEU A 147 6.52 -5.39 -11.75
CA LEU A 147 7.60 -6.32 -12.06
C LEU A 147 8.66 -5.68 -12.95
N GLU A 148 8.25 -5.06 -14.05
CA GLU A 148 9.16 -4.40 -14.99
C GLU A 148 9.96 -3.26 -14.32
N ALA A 149 9.29 -2.44 -13.50
CA ALA A 149 9.94 -1.34 -12.80
C ALA A 149 10.94 -1.83 -11.74
N MET A 150 10.56 -2.85 -10.96
CA MET A 150 11.43 -3.42 -9.92
C MET A 150 12.64 -4.16 -10.53
N GLU A 151 12.46 -4.91 -11.63
CA GLU A 151 13.57 -5.54 -12.36
C GLU A 151 14.57 -4.49 -12.87
N THR A 152 14.06 -3.34 -13.33
CA THR A 152 14.89 -2.23 -13.79
C THR A 152 15.64 -1.57 -12.64
N ALA A 153 14.99 -1.41 -11.48
CA ALA A 153 15.58 -0.78 -10.29
C ALA A 153 16.64 -1.63 -9.58
N TYR A 154 16.46 -2.95 -9.59
CA TYR A 154 17.23 -3.86 -8.74
C TYR A 154 18.77 -3.73 -8.89
N PRO A 155 19.36 -3.66 -10.11
CA PRO A 155 20.80 -3.49 -10.25
C PRO A 155 21.33 -2.20 -9.59
N GLY A 156 20.56 -1.12 -9.61
CA GLY A 156 20.91 0.14 -8.94
C GLY A 156 20.89 -0.01 -7.42
N ILE A 157 19.89 -0.72 -6.89
CA ILE A 157 19.75 -1.01 -5.45
C ILE A 157 20.91 -1.89 -4.96
N GLN A 158 21.24 -2.96 -5.70
CA GLN A 158 22.36 -3.85 -5.35
C GLN A 158 23.72 -3.13 -5.35
N ALA A 159 23.89 -2.14 -6.24
CA ALA A 159 25.13 -1.38 -6.36
C ALA A 159 25.24 -0.23 -5.34
N SER A 160 24.13 0.16 -4.71
CA SER A 160 24.07 1.31 -3.82
C SER A 160 24.68 1.00 -2.45
N SER A 161 25.55 1.89 -1.98
CA SER A 161 26.07 1.87 -0.61
C SER A 161 25.28 2.78 0.34
N GLU A 162 24.25 3.46 -0.15
CA GLU A 162 23.47 4.44 0.62
C GLU A 162 22.40 3.77 1.50
N TYR A 163 22.06 2.52 1.19
CA TYR A 163 21.03 1.78 1.90
C TYR A 163 21.53 1.09 3.16
N ILE A 164 20.60 0.90 4.10
CA ILE A 164 20.85 0.12 5.32
C ILE A 164 21.11 -1.34 4.91
N TYR A 165 22.01 -1.99 5.63
CA TYR A 165 22.31 -3.41 5.45
C TYR A 165 21.01 -4.24 5.41
N GLY A 166 20.83 -5.00 4.32
CA GLY A 166 19.67 -5.88 4.10
C GLY A 166 18.56 -5.29 3.22
N ALA A 167 18.62 -4.01 2.84
CA ALA A 167 17.61 -3.41 1.96
C ALA A 167 17.55 -4.06 0.57
N ASP A 168 18.69 -4.51 0.05
CA ASP A 168 18.78 -5.26 -1.20
C ASP A 168 18.17 -6.66 -1.10
N GLU A 169 18.34 -7.33 0.05
CA GLU A 169 17.71 -8.62 0.35
C GLU A 169 16.19 -8.47 0.50
N GLU A 170 15.71 -7.43 1.19
CA GLU A 170 14.28 -7.13 1.33
C GLU A 170 13.65 -6.82 -0.03
N PHE A 171 14.30 -5.99 -0.85
CA PHE A 171 13.83 -5.68 -2.20
C PHE A 171 13.84 -6.91 -3.11
N ALA A 172 14.86 -7.77 -3.03
CA ALA A 172 14.91 -9.03 -3.76
C ALA A 172 13.76 -9.97 -3.34
N GLY A 173 13.44 -9.99 -2.05
CA GLY A 173 12.28 -10.68 -1.49
C GLY A 173 10.98 -10.21 -2.13
N GLU A 174 10.73 -8.90 -2.11
CA GLU A 174 9.54 -8.30 -2.70
C GLU A 174 9.45 -8.55 -4.22
N LEU A 175 10.56 -8.38 -4.95
CA LEU A 175 10.63 -8.67 -6.39
C LEU A 175 10.31 -10.15 -6.68
N SER A 176 10.83 -11.08 -5.87
CA SER A 176 10.55 -12.51 -6.03
C SER A 176 9.08 -12.86 -5.75
N GLU A 177 8.41 -12.16 -4.82
CA GLU A 177 6.97 -12.30 -4.58
C GLU A 177 6.16 -11.79 -5.79
N ILE A 178 6.51 -10.63 -6.33
CA ILE A 178 5.85 -10.09 -7.53
C ILE A 178 6.04 -11.02 -8.73
N MET A 179 7.23 -11.58 -8.93
CA MET A 179 7.49 -12.60 -9.95
C MET A 179 6.60 -13.83 -9.77
N LEU A 180 6.40 -14.28 -8.53
CA LEU A 180 5.52 -15.41 -8.26
C LEU A 180 4.06 -15.09 -8.56
N ILE A 181 3.60 -13.87 -8.21
CA ILE A 181 2.24 -13.41 -8.53
C ILE A 181 2.05 -13.37 -10.05
N ASP A 182 2.97 -12.76 -10.81
CA ASP A 182 2.89 -12.73 -12.28
C ASP A 182 2.93 -14.14 -12.88
N TYR A 183 3.76 -15.03 -12.35
CA TYR A 183 3.80 -16.44 -12.77
C TYR A 183 2.45 -17.14 -12.55
N LEU A 184 1.81 -16.93 -11.40
CA LEU A 184 0.50 -17.50 -11.08
C LEU A 184 -0.61 -16.92 -11.96
N GLU A 185 -0.56 -15.62 -12.27
CA GLU A 185 -1.57 -14.94 -13.09
C GLU A 185 -1.44 -15.24 -14.60
N SER A 186 -0.23 -15.54 -15.08
CA SER A 186 0.07 -15.74 -16.50
C SER A 186 0.17 -17.20 -16.94
N SER A 187 0.33 -18.14 -16.01
CA SER A 187 0.50 -19.56 -16.31
C SER A 187 -0.82 -20.33 -16.24
N ASP A 188 -1.14 -21.11 -17.28
CA ASP A 188 -2.32 -21.98 -17.27
C ASP A 188 -2.25 -23.08 -16.19
N HIS A 189 -1.03 -23.57 -15.92
CA HIS A 189 -0.76 -24.69 -15.01
C HIS A 189 0.52 -24.44 -14.19
N PRO A 190 0.49 -23.51 -13.22
CA PRO A 190 1.66 -23.19 -12.42
C PRO A 190 2.09 -24.41 -11.58
N ARG A 191 3.40 -24.62 -11.47
CA ARG A 191 4.00 -25.75 -10.74
C ARG A 191 5.16 -25.31 -9.85
N PRO A 192 5.33 -25.92 -8.67
CA PRO A 192 6.46 -25.63 -7.77
C PRO A 192 7.85 -25.85 -8.36
N ASP A 193 7.96 -26.80 -9.30
CA ASP A 193 9.20 -27.25 -9.91
C ASP A 193 9.42 -26.69 -11.32
N ASP A 194 8.73 -25.61 -11.68
CA ASP A 194 8.86 -25.00 -13.00
C ASP A 194 10.27 -24.40 -13.20
N PRO A 195 11.07 -24.96 -14.11
CA PRO A 195 12.46 -24.51 -14.29
C PRO A 195 12.55 -23.08 -14.80
N THR A 196 11.56 -22.58 -15.54
CA THR A 196 11.58 -21.22 -16.10
C THR A 196 11.40 -20.20 -14.98
N PHE A 197 10.43 -20.45 -14.09
CA PHE A 197 10.21 -19.60 -12.92
C PHE A 197 11.40 -19.65 -11.96
N LEU A 198 11.90 -20.86 -11.66
CA LEU A 198 13.01 -21.04 -10.72
C LEU A 198 14.33 -20.44 -11.22
N ASP A 199 14.62 -20.49 -12.52
CA ASP A 199 15.82 -19.86 -13.09
C ASP A 199 15.78 -18.33 -12.90
N LYS A 200 14.60 -17.72 -13.11
CA LYS A 200 14.41 -16.27 -12.93
C LYS A 200 14.42 -15.87 -11.46
N ALA A 201 13.48 -16.38 -10.67
CA ALA A 201 13.26 -15.95 -9.29
C ALA A 201 14.25 -16.54 -8.29
N GLY A 202 14.76 -17.76 -8.52
CA GLY A 202 15.72 -18.42 -7.64
C GLY A 202 17.12 -17.78 -7.65
N SER A 203 17.40 -16.90 -8.62
CA SER A 203 18.61 -16.08 -8.64
C SER A 203 18.58 -14.91 -7.65
N LEU A 204 17.37 -14.48 -7.25
CA LEU A 204 17.17 -13.34 -6.35
C LEU A 204 17.13 -13.76 -4.89
N VAL A 205 16.47 -14.89 -4.60
CA VAL A 205 16.24 -15.35 -3.22
C VAL A 205 16.39 -16.86 -3.09
N GLU A 206 16.89 -17.29 -1.94
CA GLU A 206 16.82 -18.70 -1.56
C GLU A 206 15.44 -19.01 -0.98
N TRP A 207 14.56 -19.57 -1.82
CA TRP A 207 13.26 -20.04 -1.37
C TRP A 207 13.40 -21.07 -0.24
N LYS A 208 12.67 -20.87 0.86
CA LYS A 208 12.62 -21.86 1.93
C LYS A 208 12.19 -23.21 1.34
N LYS A 209 12.98 -24.26 1.59
CA LYS A 209 12.71 -25.62 1.11
C LYS A 209 11.26 -26.03 1.39
N GLY A 210 10.56 -26.47 0.33
CA GLY A 210 9.17 -26.92 0.38
C GLY A 210 8.12 -25.81 0.41
N TRP A 211 8.53 -24.53 0.40
CA TRP A 211 7.58 -23.41 0.44
C TRP A 211 6.77 -23.32 -0.85
N LEU A 212 7.41 -23.41 -2.02
CA LEU A 212 6.70 -23.41 -3.32
C LEU A 212 5.79 -24.65 -3.46
N ASP A 213 6.27 -25.82 -3.03
CA ASP A 213 5.49 -27.07 -2.99
C ASP A 213 4.24 -26.96 -2.11
N TRP A 214 4.32 -26.14 -1.07
CA TRP A 214 3.22 -25.87 -0.17
C TRP A 214 2.27 -24.79 -0.71
N PHE A 215 2.80 -23.70 -1.27
CA PHE A 215 2.07 -22.48 -1.63
C PHE A 215 1.31 -22.63 -2.95
N ILE A 216 2.00 -22.99 -4.04
CA ILE A 216 1.42 -22.99 -5.40
C ILE A 216 0.19 -23.91 -5.48
N PRO A 217 0.25 -25.19 -5.05
CA PRO A 217 -0.91 -26.07 -5.17
C PRO A 217 -2.12 -25.58 -4.38
N ARG A 218 -1.90 -24.88 -3.25
CA ARG A 218 -2.99 -24.36 -2.42
C ARG A 218 -3.64 -23.12 -2.99
N ILE A 219 -2.87 -22.25 -3.62
CA ILE A 219 -3.40 -21.02 -4.21
C ILE A 219 -4.08 -21.27 -5.56
N THR A 220 -3.73 -22.38 -6.23
CA THR A 220 -4.29 -22.76 -7.55
C THR A 220 -5.23 -23.97 -7.49
N GLN A 221 -5.59 -24.46 -6.29
CA GLN A 221 -6.48 -25.62 -6.19
C GLN A 221 -7.91 -25.27 -6.58
N THR A 222 -8.55 -26.16 -7.35
CA THR A 222 -9.96 -26.04 -7.73
C THR A 222 -10.93 -26.59 -6.68
N LYS A 223 -10.41 -27.31 -5.68
CA LYS A 223 -11.21 -27.91 -4.60
C LYS A 223 -10.66 -27.47 -3.25
N SER A 224 -11.50 -26.78 -2.47
CA SER A 224 -11.19 -26.41 -1.09
C SER A 224 -11.08 -27.63 -0.18
N THR A 225 -10.27 -27.52 0.86
CA THR A 225 -10.24 -28.50 1.94
C THR A 225 -11.57 -28.47 2.70
N GLU A 226 -12.05 -29.63 3.14
CA GLU A 226 -13.24 -29.75 3.98
C GLU A 226 -12.91 -29.37 5.44
N TRP A 227 -12.62 -28.10 5.66
CA TRP A 227 -12.32 -27.57 6.98
C TRP A 227 -13.50 -27.71 7.93
N THR A 228 -13.20 -28.08 9.17
CA THR A 228 -14.16 -28.16 10.27
C THR A 228 -13.65 -27.35 11.46
N LEU A 229 -14.54 -27.07 12.43
CA LEU A 229 -14.11 -26.47 13.68
C LEU A 229 -13.08 -27.36 14.43
N ASP A 230 -13.20 -28.68 14.30
CA ASP A 230 -12.36 -29.64 15.03
C ASP A 230 -10.87 -29.53 14.65
N ASP A 231 -10.58 -29.13 13.41
CA ASP A 231 -9.21 -28.86 12.93
C ASP A 231 -8.52 -27.74 13.73
N PHE A 232 -9.30 -26.85 14.34
CA PHE A 232 -8.81 -25.72 15.12
C PHE A 232 -9.01 -25.89 16.63
N LEU A 233 -9.44 -27.08 17.09
CA LEU A 233 -9.65 -27.40 18.51
C LEU A 233 -8.38 -27.86 19.26
N GLU A 234 -7.23 -27.90 18.59
CA GLU A 234 -5.93 -28.28 19.16
C GLU A 234 -5.26 -27.14 19.98
N ASP A 235 -4.02 -27.32 20.44
CA ASP A 235 -3.28 -26.25 21.12
C ASP A 235 -2.90 -25.17 20.10
N ILE A 236 -3.40 -23.95 20.27
CA ILE A 236 -3.10 -22.81 19.40
C ILE A 236 -1.62 -22.43 19.32
N ASN A 237 -0.82 -22.87 20.31
CA ASN A 237 0.62 -22.69 20.29
C ASN A 237 1.36 -23.77 19.49
N SER A 238 0.67 -24.80 19.01
CA SER A 238 1.30 -25.80 18.16
C SER A 238 1.59 -25.20 16.79
N GLU A 239 2.73 -25.61 16.22
CA GLU A 239 3.10 -25.28 14.84
C GLU A 239 2.05 -25.80 13.85
N GLU A 240 1.50 -26.99 14.11
CA GLU A 240 0.43 -27.61 13.34
C GLU A 240 -0.82 -26.72 13.25
N TRP A 241 -1.26 -26.13 14.37
CA TRP A 241 -2.42 -25.25 14.37
C TRP A 241 -2.17 -24.00 13.51
N ARG A 242 -0.97 -23.42 13.62
CA ARG A 242 -0.57 -22.23 12.83
C ARG A 242 -0.50 -22.55 11.34
N GLU A 243 -0.01 -23.73 10.99
CA GLU A 243 0.01 -24.23 9.62
C GLU A 243 -1.41 -24.44 9.08
N LYS A 244 -2.32 -25.07 9.84
CA LYS A 244 -3.74 -25.22 9.47
C LYS A 244 -4.40 -23.86 9.23
N PHE A 245 -4.17 -22.88 10.10
CA PHE A 245 -4.73 -21.53 9.95
C PHE A 245 -4.15 -20.79 8.74
N ARG A 246 -2.83 -20.91 8.49
CA ARG A 246 -2.19 -20.35 7.31
C ARG A 246 -2.74 -20.97 6.02
N ASN A 247 -2.99 -22.27 6.02
CA ASN A 247 -3.62 -22.98 4.89
C ASN A 247 -5.04 -22.46 4.64
N LEU A 248 -5.87 -22.38 5.68
CA LEU A 248 -7.24 -21.83 5.59
C LEU A 248 -7.25 -20.42 4.96
N LEU A 249 -6.33 -19.55 5.41
CA LEU A 249 -6.19 -18.20 4.86
C LEU A 249 -5.77 -18.20 3.39
N LEU A 250 -4.87 -19.10 2.98
CA LEU A 250 -4.44 -19.20 1.59
C LEU A 250 -5.55 -19.76 0.67
N GLU A 251 -6.37 -20.68 1.15
CA GLU A 251 -7.56 -21.15 0.41
C GLU A 251 -8.62 -20.05 0.27
N PHE A 252 -8.76 -19.20 1.29
CA PHE A 252 -9.59 -18.00 1.19
C PHE A 252 -9.05 -17.04 0.11
N VAL A 253 -7.74 -16.79 0.07
CA VAL A 253 -7.09 -15.99 -0.98
C VAL A 253 -7.38 -16.56 -2.37
N ALA A 254 -7.19 -17.86 -2.57
CA ALA A 254 -7.51 -18.53 -3.83
C ALA A 254 -8.98 -18.30 -4.24
N THR A 255 -9.90 -18.44 -3.29
CA THR A 255 -11.34 -18.25 -3.51
C THR A 255 -11.68 -16.81 -3.93
N GLU A 256 -11.03 -15.81 -3.34
CA GLU A 256 -11.28 -14.41 -3.70
C GLU A 256 -10.60 -14.00 -5.01
N TRP A 257 -9.43 -14.58 -5.30
CA TRP A 257 -8.77 -14.41 -6.59
C TRP A 257 -9.63 -14.98 -7.73
N GLU A 258 -10.21 -16.18 -7.56
CA GLU A 258 -11.16 -16.77 -8.52
C GLU A 258 -12.42 -15.91 -8.74
N LYS A 259 -12.80 -15.08 -7.76
CA LYS A 259 -13.91 -14.11 -7.89
C LYS A 259 -13.51 -12.81 -8.59
N GLY A 260 -12.25 -12.68 -9.00
CA GLY A 260 -11.73 -11.54 -9.77
C GLY A 260 -11.09 -10.45 -8.93
N ILE A 261 -10.83 -10.65 -7.64
CA ILE A 261 -9.96 -9.74 -6.88
C ILE A 261 -8.51 -9.96 -7.36
N PRO A 262 -7.74 -8.91 -7.69
CA PRO A 262 -6.35 -9.08 -8.11
C PRO A 262 -5.52 -9.87 -7.09
N LEU A 263 -4.69 -10.80 -7.55
CA LEU A 263 -3.96 -11.70 -6.67
C LEU A 263 -3.01 -10.92 -5.75
N SER A 264 -2.31 -9.93 -6.28
CA SER A 264 -1.44 -9.03 -5.51
C SER A 264 -2.16 -8.37 -4.33
N ARG A 265 -3.41 -7.92 -4.52
CA ARG A 265 -4.24 -7.35 -3.45
C ARG A 265 -4.68 -8.41 -2.44
N CYS A 266 -5.03 -9.61 -2.90
CA CYS A 266 -5.34 -10.72 -2.01
C CYS A 266 -4.13 -11.10 -1.14
N ILE A 267 -2.91 -11.09 -1.69
CA ILE A 267 -1.67 -11.35 -0.95
C ILE A 267 -1.38 -10.25 0.08
N LEU A 268 -1.56 -8.96 -0.25
CA LEU A 268 -1.49 -7.88 0.73
C LEU A 268 -2.46 -8.13 1.91
N GLY A 269 -3.72 -8.45 1.59
CA GLY A 269 -4.71 -8.74 2.61
C GLY A 269 -4.41 -10.02 3.39
N TRP A 270 -3.82 -11.04 2.76
CA TRP A 270 -3.38 -12.27 3.41
C TRP A 270 -2.34 -12.01 4.49
N HIS A 271 -1.28 -11.26 4.16
CA HIS A 271 -0.25 -10.87 5.12
C HIS A 271 -0.85 -10.10 6.29
N GLN A 272 -1.67 -9.10 6.00
CA GLN A 272 -2.28 -8.27 7.05
C GLN A 272 -3.24 -9.07 7.95
N LEU A 273 -4.07 -9.94 7.36
CA LEU A 273 -4.95 -10.83 8.13
C LEU A 273 -4.11 -11.78 8.99
N PHE A 274 -3.11 -12.44 8.40
CA PHE A 274 -2.23 -13.34 9.13
C PHE A 274 -1.59 -12.65 10.33
N GLU A 275 -1.09 -11.43 10.17
CA GLU A 275 -0.49 -10.65 11.26
C GLU A 275 -1.47 -10.29 12.38
N ILE A 276 -2.68 -9.82 12.04
CA ILE A 276 -3.74 -9.52 13.01
C ILE A 276 -4.01 -10.74 13.90
N PHE A 277 -4.17 -11.90 13.26
CA PHE A 277 -4.45 -13.15 13.94
C PHE A 277 -3.22 -13.66 14.70
N TYR A 278 -2.03 -13.59 14.11
CA TYR A 278 -0.77 -14.02 14.72
C TYR A 278 -0.48 -13.28 16.02
N THR A 279 -0.59 -11.96 16.01
CA THR A 279 -0.39 -11.12 17.20
C THR A 279 -1.40 -11.44 18.30
N GLN A 280 -2.65 -11.74 17.92
CA GLN A 280 -3.65 -12.23 18.84
C GLN A 280 -3.27 -13.59 19.46
N PHE A 281 -2.80 -14.55 18.64
CA PHE A 281 -2.39 -15.87 19.12
C PHE A 281 -1.23 -15.80 20.10
N GLU A 282 -0.20 -15.02 19.79
CA GLU A 282 0.96 -14.88 20.69
C GLU A 282 0.58 -14.29 22.05
N LYS A 283 -0.32 -13.31 22.07
CA LYS A 283 -0.78 -12.68 23.30
C LYS A 283 -1.68 -13.61 24.12
N LEU A 284 -2.57 -14.36 23.47
CA LEU A 284 -3.49 -15.29 24.14
C LEU A 284 -2.79 -16.57 24.62
N GLY A 285 -1.82 -17.08 23.86
CA GLY A 285 -1.08 -18.31 24.16
C GLY A 285 -0.22 -18.23 25.44
N LYS A 286 0.21 -17.02 25.83
CA LYS A 286 1.00 -16.78 27.05
C LYS A 286 0.18 -16.89 28.34
N ASN A 287 -1.16 -16.77 28.28
CA ASN A 287 -2.05 -16.75 29.45
C ASN A 287 -2.64 -18.15 29.77
N LYS A 288 -1.80 -19.18 29.89
CA LYS A 288 -2.23 -20.59 30.10
C LYS A 288 -2.99 -20.88 31.39
N LYS A 289 -3.06 -19.95 32.35
CA LYS A 289 -3.51 -20.24 33.73
C LYS A 289 -4.97 -19.95 34.06
N SER A 290 -5.77 -19.26 33.21
CA SER A 290 -7.10 -18.77 33.63
C SER A 290 -8.34 -19.37 32.96
N ASP A 291 -8.26 -19.95 31.76
CA ASP A 291 -9.47 -20.30 30.98
C ASP A 291 -9.66 -21.82 30.78
N GLN A 292 -9.81 -22.57 31.87
CA GLN A 292 -10.16 -24.01 31.82
C GLN A 292 -11.65 -24.29 31.56
N LYS A 293 -12.53 -23.28 31.51
CA LYS A 293 -13.98 -23.53 31.53
C LYS A 293 -14.62 -23.92 30.18
N SER A 294 -13.90 -23.86 29.05
CA SER A 294 -14.28 -24.52 27.79
C SER A 294 -13.20 -24.30 26.73
N LYS A 295 -12.42 -25.33 26.40
CA LYS A 295 -11.41 -25.30 25.30
C LYS A 295 -12.03 -24.79 23.99
N LYS A 296 -13.28 -25.19 23.73
CA LYS A 296 -14.06 -24.78 22.56
C LYS A 296 -14.37 -23.27 22.54
N SER A 297 -14.74 -22.69 23.69
CA SER A 297 -14.99 -21.24 23.78
C SER A 297 -13.70 -20.44 23.63
N PHE A 298 -12.59 -20.92 24.20
CA PHE A 298 -11.29 -20.25 24.09
C PHE A 298 -10.78 -20.25 22.64
N LEU A 299 -10.82 -21.40 21.95
CA LEU A 299 -10.32 -21.51 20.58
C LEU A 299 -11.22 -20.77 19.58
N ALA A 300 -12.53 -20.76 19.81
CA ALA A 300 -13.45 -19.91 19.05
C ALA A 300 -13.09 -18.41 19.19
N ARG A 301 -12.63 -17.94 20.36
CA ARG A 301 -12.16 -16.56 20.52
C ARG A 301 -10.85 -16.28 19.80
N CYS A 302 -10.09 -17.31 19.44
CA CYS A 302 -8.81 -17.12 18.77
C CYS A 302 -9.00 -16.95 17.26
N ILE A 303 -9.85 -17.75 16.62
CA ILE A 303 -10.16 -17.64 15.19
C ILE A 303 -11.09 -16.46 14.86
N ILE A 304 -11.64 -15.78 15.87
CA ILE A 304 -12.41 -14.55 15.72
C ILE A 304 -11.50 -13.37 16.07
N PRO A 305 -11.37 -12.35 15.21
CA PRO A 305 -10.54 -11.19 15.49
C PRO A 305 -11.06 -10.41 16.71
N ASN A 306 -10.17 -10.11 17.64
CA ASN A 306 -10.46 -9.25 18.78
C ASN A 306 -10.21 -7.80 18.39
N ALA A 307 -11.26 -6.98 18.35
CA ALA A 307 -11.17 -5.57 17.96
C ALA A 307 -10.11 -4.77 18.74
N LYS A 308 -9.87 -5.08 20.03
CA LYS A 308 -8.81 -4.42 20.80
C LYS A 308 -7.42 -4.78 20.32
N LYS A 309 -7.16 -6.07 20.09
CA LYS A 309 -5.84 -6.54 19.66
C LYS A 309 -5.55 -6.16 18.22
N MET A 310 -6.57 -6.18 17.38
CA MET A 310 -6.49 -5.67 16.03
C MET A 310 -6.14 -4.18 16.01
N ASP A 311 -6.84 -3.34 16.79
CA ASP A 311 -6.53 -1.91 16.93
C ASP A 311 -5.08 -1.65 17.41
N GLU A 312 -4.61 -2.42 18.41
CA GLU A 312 -3.19 -2.38 18.84
C GLU A 312 -2.22 -2.77 17.72
N THR A 313 -2.57 -3.74 16.88
CA THR A 313 -1.72 -4.25 15.79
C THR A 313 -1.68 -3.24 14.64
N LEU A 314 -2.85 -2.75 14.21
CA LEU A 314 -2.99 -1.74 13.18
C LEU A 314 -2.28 -0.43 13.53
N GLY A 315 -2.37 0.00 14.80
CA GLY A 315 -1.62 1.17 15.27
C GLY A 315 -0.10 1.05 15.10
N GLY A 316 0.44 -0.16 15.09
CA GLY A 316 1.87 -0.41 14.83
C GLY A 316 2.29 -0.18 13.38
N HIS A 317 1.37 -0.23 12.43
CA HIS A 317 1.63 -0.04 11.00
C HIS A 317 1.54 1.42 10.55
N PHE A 318 1.05 2.32 11.40
CA PHE A 318 0.96 3.75 11.13
C PHE A 318 2.10 4.49 11.83
N SER A 319 3.34 4.15 11.45
CA SER A 319 4.51 4.90 11.90
C SER A 319 4.66 6.19 11.09
N ILE A 320 5.28 7.22 11.68
CA ILE A 320 5.46 8.53 11.02
C ILE A 320 6.21 8.41 9.68
N MET A 321 7.12 7.44 9.56
CA MET A 321 8.05 7.31 8.42
C MET A 321 7.81 6.01 7.61
N GLY A 322 6.60 5.49 7.57
CA GLY A 322 6.33 4.22 6.88
C GLY A 322 4.95 3.68 7.15
N GLY A 323 3.93 4.51 6.91
CA GLY A 323 2.55 4.06 6.96
C GLY A 323 2.29 3.02 5.86
N LYS A 324 1.50 1.98 6.17
CA LYS A 324 1.14 0.91 5.23
C LYS A 324 -0.36 0.93 4.86
N PRO A 325 -0.88 2.03 4.27
CA PRO A 325 -2.32 2.20 4.09
C PRO A 325 -2.94 1.13 3.18
N TYR A 326 -2.20 0.66 2.17
CA TYR A 326 -2.69 -0.30 1.18
C TYR A 326 -2.80 -1.72 1.74
N GLU A 327 -1.81 -2.17 2.51
CA GLU A 327 -1.78 -3.43 3.25
C GLU A 327 -2.92 -3.48 4.27
N ILE A 328 -3.02 -2.43 5.08
CA ILE A 328 -4.04 -2.30 6.12
C ILE A 328 -5.43 -2.32 5.49
N SER A 329 -5.64 -1.55 4.43
CA SER A 329 -6.93 -1.50 3.75
C SER A 329 -7.28 -2.85 3.12
N ALA A 330 -6.34 -3.51 2.43
CA ALA A 330 -6.57 -4.83 1.85
C ALA A 330 -6.98 -5.86 2.93
N GLY A 331 -6.31 -5.87 4.09
CA GLY A 331 -6.67 -6.72 5.21
C GLY A 331 -8.06 -6.40 5.78
N LEU A 332 -8.36 -5.11 5.98
CA LEU A 332 -9.65 -4.66 6.50
C LEU A 332 -10.81 -4.90 5.55
N GLU A 333 -10.60 -4.73 4.26
CA GLU A 333 -11.58 -4.97 3.22
C GLU A 333 -11.92 -6.46 3.10
N LEU A 334 -10.91 -7.34 3.13
CA LEU A 334 -11.11 -8.78 3.04
C LEU A 334 -11.63 -9.39 4.33
N LEU A 335 -11.46 -8.73 5.49
CA LEU A 335 -11.85 -9.30 6.78
C LEU A 335 -13.33 -9.71 6.88
N PRO A 336 -14.34 -8.88 6.51
CA PRO A 336 -15.73 -9.30 6.52
C PRO A 336 -16.02 -10.50 5.61
N ILE A 337 -15.29 -10.61 4.49
CA ILE A 337 -15.42 -11.70 3.52
C ILE A 337 -14.81 -12.97 4.12
N PHE A 338 -13.64 -12.89 4.73
CA PHE A 338 -12.99 -13.99 5.44
C PHE A 338 -13.84 -14.54 6.59
N LEU A 339 -14.47 -13.67 7.39
CA LEU A 339 -15.40 -14.14 8.42
C LEU A 339 -16.65 -14.81 7.82
N GLY A 340 -17.12 -14.34 6.67
CA GLY A 340 -18.19 -15.00 5.91
C GLY A 340 -17.78 -16.37 5.38
N PHE A 341 -16.54 -16.51 4.89
CA PHE A 341 -15.95 -17.76 4.46
C PHE A 341 -15.87 -18.77 5.62
N MET A 342 -15.36 -18.35 6.79
CA MET A 342 -15.34 -19.21 7.98
C MET A 342 -16.74 -19.62 8.48
N GLU A 343 -17.73 -18.72 8.36
CA GLU A 343 -19.12 -19.06 8.68
C GLU A 343 -19.70 -20.11 7.72
N ALA A 344 -19.44 -19.97 6.42
CA ALA A 344 -19.91 -20.91 5.40
C ALA A 344 -19.33 -22.32 5.61
N LEU A 345 -18.10 -22.41 6.14
CA LEU A 345 -17.45 -23.66 6.54
C LEU A 345 -17.94 -24.20 7.90
N GLY A 346 -18.79 -23.46 8.62
CA GLY A 346 -19.26 -23.85 9.96
C GLY A 346 -18.19 -23.74 11.05
N ILE A 347 -17.06 -23.09 10.76
CA ILE A 347 -15.95 -22.85 11.72
C ILE A 347 -16.40 -21.83 12.77
N ILE A 348 -17.16 -20.81 12.37
CA ILE A 348 -17.78 -19.83 13.28
C ILE A 348 -19.30 -19.76 13.09
N GLN A 349 -20.02 -19.34 14.13
CA GLN A 349 -21.45 -19.10 14.08
C GLN A 349 -21.78 -17.71 13.52
N HIS A 350 -22.98 -17.56 12.95
CA HIS A 350 -23.47 -16.26 12.49
C HIS A 350 -23.40 -15.16 13.55
N THR A 351 -23.84 -15.45 14.77
CA THR A 351 -23.84 -14.50 15.89
C THR A 351 -22.42 -14.08 16.26
N GLN A 352 -21.45 -15.00 16.18
CA GLN A 352 -20.04 -14.71 16.42
C GLN A 352 -19.49 -13.75 15.36
N LYS A 353 -19.80 -13.99 14.07
CA LYS A 353 -19.43 -13.09 12.98
C LYS A 353 -20.02 -11.69 13.20
N GLN A 354 -21.33 -11.58 13.44
CA GLN A 354 -21.99 -10.28 13.62
C GLN A 354 -21.45 -9.49 14.81
N ASN A 355 -21.20 -10.17 15.93
CA ASN A 355 -20.61 -9.53 17.11
C ASN A 355 -19.19 -9.02 16.82
N ALA A 356 -18.35 -9.82 16.15
CA ALA A 356 -17.00 -9.43 15.80
C ALA A 356 -16.99 -8.21 14.85
N LEU A 357 -17.80 -8.25 13.80
CA LEU A 357 -17.92 -7.14 12.85
C LEU A 357 -18.49 -5.88 13.51
N GLY A 358 -19.48 -6.00 14.40
CA GLY A 358 -20.04 -4.87 15.14
C GLY A 358 -19.01 -4.16 16.01
N GLU A 359 -18.20 -4.93 16.76
CA GLU A 359 -17.14 -4.39 17.61
C GLU A 359 -16.01 -3.74 16.79
N ILE A 360 -15.57 -4.40 15.71
CA ILE A 360 -14.53 -3.87 14.81
C ILE A 360 -15.03 -2.60 14.13
N ARG A 361 -16.28 -2.58 13.65
CA ARG A 361 -16.88 -1.41 13.01
C ARG A 361 -16.85 -0.21 13.96
N LYS A 362 -17.35 -0.39 15.18
CA LYS A 362 -17.43 0.66 16.19
C LYS A 362 -16.06 1.23 16.54
N ARG A 363 -15.06 0.37 16.71
CA ARG A 363 -13.75 0.75 17.25
C ARG A 363 -12.76 1.21 16.20
N ILE A 364 -12.68 0.51 15.07
CA ILE A 364 -11.65 0.67 14.06
C ILE A 364 -12.23 1.42 12.86
N ILE A 365 -13.30 0.88 12.26
CA ILE A 365 -13.80 1.36 10.97
C ILE A 365 -14.33 2.79 11.02
N THR A 366 -14.86 3.24 12.16
CA THR A 366 -15.32 4.64 12.33
C THR A 366 -14.24 5.68 12.05
N ASN A 367 -12.98 5.39 12.40
CA ASN A 367 -11.88 6.37 12.33
C ASN A 367 -10.87 6.07 11.23
N ILE A 368 -10.80 4.81 10.78
CA ILE A 368 -9.74 4.38 9.86
C ILE A 368 -9.72 5.11 8.50
N PRO A 369 -10.82 5.56 7.88
CA PRO A 369 -10.73 6.26 6.59
C PRO A 369 -9.95 7.57 6.69
N ASN A 370 -10.11 8.30 7.80
CA ASN A 370 -9.35 9.52 8.04
C ASN A 370 -7.86 9.23 8.24
N VAL A 371 -7.53 8.14 8.95
CA VAL A 371 -6.15 7.71 9.13
C VAL A 371 -5.53 7.33 7.79
N LEU A 372 -6.21 6.50 7.00
CA LEU A 372 -5.73 6.08 5.68
C LEU A 372 -5.51 7.26 4.74
N SER A 373 -6.44 8.22 4.71
CA SER A 373 -6.30 9.46 3.94
C SER A 373 -5.05 10.26 4.34
N ASN A 374 -4.80 10.41 5.64
CA ASN A 374 -3.62 11.12 6.15
C ASN A 374 -2.29 10.42 5.81
N TYR A 375 -2.32 9.12 5.55
CA TYR A 375 -1.15 8.33 5.15
C TYR A 375 -1.09 8.11 3.62
N GLY A 376 -1.84 8.88 2.82
CA GLY A 376 -1.77 8.82 1.37
C GLY A 376 -2.60 7.71 0.71
N GLY A 377 -3.57 7.13 1.44
CA GLY A 377 -4.54 6.20 0.86
C GLY A 377 -5.43 6.90 -0.16
N ASP A 378 -5.50 6.36 -1.38
CA ASP A 378 -6.27 6.96 -2.46
C ASP A 378 -7.81 6.82 -2.28
N PRO A 379 -8.62 7.63 -2.97
CA PRO A 379 -10.08 7.55 -2.92
C PRO A 379 -10.69 6.18 -3.27
N ILE A 380 -10.09 5.39 -4.16
CA ILE A 380 -10.61 4.06 -4.53
C ILE A 380 -10.46 3.09 -3.36
N LEU A 381 -9.32 3.15 -2.68
CA LEU A 381 -9.07 2.38 -1.46
C LEU A 381 -10.12 2.69 -0.38
N LEU A 382 -10.43 3.98 -0.16
CA LEU A 382 -11.44 4.40 0.81
C LEU A 382 -12.84 3.93 0.42
N GLU A 383 -13.20 4.04 -0.87
CA GLU A 383 -14.50 3.58 -1.37
C GLU A 383 -14.66 2.06 -1.22
N ASN A 384 -13.60 1.28 -1.49
CA ASN A 384 -13.64 -0.17 -1.35
C ASN A 384 -13.79 -0.60 0.11
N LEU A 385 -13.11 0.10 1.02
CA LEU A 385 -13.29 -0.12 2.45
C LEU A 385 -14.72 0.22 2.91
N GLU A 386 -15.28 1.35 2.46
CA GLU A 386 -16.66 1.70 2.73
C GLU A 386 -17.64 0.64 2.19
N LYS A 387 -17.45 0.18 0.95
CA LYS A 387 -18.26 -0.89 0.34
C LYS A 387 -18.23 -2.17 1.18
N ALA A 388 -17.04 -2.57 1.66
CA ALA A 388 -16.89 -3.79 2.45
C ALA A 388 -17.61 -3.74 3.81
N TRP A 389 -17.74 -2.56 4.42
CA TRP A 389 -18.22 -2.42 5.80
C TRP A 389 -19.60 -1.78 5.97
N LEU A 390 -20.03 -0.92 5.04
CA LEU A 390 -21.25 -0.11 5.17
C LEU A 390 -22.38 -0.54 4.22
N LYS A 391 -22.07 -1.16 3.07
CA LYS A 391 -23.10 -1.65 2.13
C LYS A 391 -23.51 -3.10 2.45
N LYS A 392 -24.21 -3.33 3.57
CA LYS A 392 -24.99 -4.56 3.83
C LYS A 392 -26.26 -4.29 4.62
#